data_AF-A0A7W1V8V8-F1
#
_entry.id   AF-A0A7W1V8V8-F1
#
_cell.length_a   1.000
_cell.length_b   1.000
_cell.length_c   1.000
_cell.angle_alpha   90.00
_cell.angle_beta   90.00
_cell.angle_gamma   90.00
#
_symmetry.space_group_name_H-M   'P 1'
#
loop_
_entity.id
_entity.type
_entity.pdbx_description
1 polymer ?
#
loop_
_entity_poly.entity_id
_entity_poly.type
_entity_poly.pdbx_seq_one_letter_code
_entity_poly.pdbx_strand_id
1 'polypeptide(L)' 'MKRIPEEKLLNPKPGSKIAAAQEFGIDLTLLVKNLRLTPDQRVKNLQSAMVGLEELIRASKQSRKKSDDKS' A
#
# COMPACT_ATOMS: atom_id res chain seq x y z
N MET A 1 9.50 0.07 -30.37
CA MET A 1 10.20 0.31 -29.09
C MET A 1 9.76 -0.69 -28.04
N LYS A 2 10.67 -1.18 -27.18
CA LYS A 2 10.34 -2.08 -26.07
C LYS A 2 9.82 -1.25 -24.90
N ARG A 3 8.58 -1.50 -24.46
CA ARG A 3 8.00 -0.81 -23.29
C ARG A 3 8.80 -1.10 -22.02
N ILE A 4 9.01 -0.09 -21.19
CA ILE A 4 9.67 -0.27 -19.88
C ILE A 4 8.71 -0.98 -18.90
N PRO A 5 9.22 -1.63 -17.84
CA PRO A 5 8.36 -2.34 -16.88
C PRO A 5 7.22 -1.47 -16.32
N GLU A 6 7.51 -0.21 -16.00
CA GLU A 6 6.52 0.74 -15.48
C GLU A 6 5.38 1.02 -16.47
N GLU A 7 5.69 1.28 -17.75
CA GLU A 7 4.68 1.47 -18.80
C GLU A 7 3.78 0.25 -18.98
N LYS A 8 4.31 -0.96 -18.77
CA LYS A 8 3.51 -2.19 -18.86
C LYS A 8 2.56 -2.34 -17.68
N LEU A 9 2.91 -1.81 -16.51
CA LEU A 9 2.08 -1.82 -15.32
C LEU A 9 0.99 -0.74 -15.40
N LEU A 10 1.33 0.45 -15.90
CA LEU A 10 0.39 1.56 -16.05
C LEU A 10 -0.54 1.40 -17.25
N ASN A 11 -0.08 0.73 -18.31
CA ASN A 11 -0.84 0.48 -19.53
C ASN A 11 -0.78 -1.01 -19.89
N PRO A 12 -1.43 -1.89 -19.12
CA PRO A 12 -1.39 -3.32 -19.39
C PRO A 12 -1.96 -3.62 -20.77
N LYS A 13 -1.31 -4.53 -21.50
CA LYS A 13 -1.86 -4.99 -22.78
C LYS A 13 -3.12 -5.80 -22.50
N PRO A 14 -4.23 -5.59 -23.22
CA PRO A 14 -5.41 -6.46 -23.10
C PRO A 14 -5.05 -7.93 -23.22
N GLY A 15 -5.62 -8.77 -22.35
CA GLY A 15 -5.34 -10.21 -22.29
C GLY A 15 -3.98 -10.60 -21.70
N SER A 16 -3.17 -9.65 -21.20
CA SER A 16 -1.93 -9.96 -20.49
C SER A 16 -2.19 -10.35 -19.03
N LYS A 17 -1.22 -11.02 -18.39
CA LYS A 17 -1.30 -11.31 -16.95
C LYS A 17 -1.38 -10.05 -16.07
N ILE A 18 -0.82 -8.94 -16.55
CA ILE A 18 -0.90 -7.65 -15.83
C ILE A 18 -2.33 -7.10 -15.92
N ALA A 19 -2.99 -7.22 -17.09
CA ALA A 19 -4.41 -6.87 -17.22
C ALA A 19 -5.28 -7.76 -16.33
N ALA A 20 -5.05 -9.08 -16.34
CA ALA A 20 -5.79 -10.01 -15.48
C ALA A 20 -5.59 -9.72 -13.98
N ALA A 21 -4.38 -9.31 -13.56
CA ALA A 21 -4.13 -8.89 -12.18
C ALA A 21 -4.96 -7.65 -11.80
N GLN A 22 -5.03 -6.66 -12.69
CA GLN A 22 -5.84 -5.47 -12.49
C GLN A 22 -7.34 -5.81 -12.42
N GLU A 23 -7.83 -6.65 -13.34
CA GLU A 23 -9.22 -7.13 -13.37
C GLU A 23 -9.59 -7.93 -12.12
N PHE A 24 -8.64 -8.68 -11.56
CA PHE A 24 -8.79 -9.38 -10.27
C PHE A 24 -8.83 -8.44 -9.06
N GLY A 25 -8.43 -7.17 -9.22
CA GLY A 25 -8.42 -6.16 -8.16
C GLY A 25 -7.06 -5.95 -7.48
N ILE A 26 -5.95 -6.41 -8.09
CA ILE A 26 -4.61 -6.09 -7.60
C ILE A 26 -4.30 -4.62 -7.89
N ASP A 27 -3.94 -3.86 -6.85
CA ASP A 27 -3.52 -2.47 -6.98
C ASP A 27 -2.08 -2.36 -7.55
N LEU A 28 -2.00 -2.21 -8.87
CA LEU A 28 -0.74 -1.98 -9.59
C LEU A 28 -0.17 -0.59 -9.36
N THR A 29 -0.96 0.38 -8.90
CA THR A 29 -0.48 1.75 -8.64
C THR A 29 0.43 1.78 -7.41
N LEU A 30 0.10 0.99 -6.38
CA LEU A 30 0.95 0.79 -5.21
C LEU A 30 2.29 0.12 -5.60
N LEU A 31 2.24 -0.87 -6.49
CA LEU A 31 3.44 -1.53 -7.01
C LEU A 31 4.34 -0.54 -7.77
N VAL A 32 3.77 0.25 -8.68
CA VAL A 32 4.53 1.29 -9.42
C VAL A 32 5.13 2.31 -8.47
N LYS A 33 4.36 2.80 -7.49
CA LYS A 33 4.86 3.72 -6.47
C LYS A 33 6.08 3.16 -5.75
N ASN A 34 6.05 1.89 -5.36
CA ASN A 34 7.16 1.24 -4.68
C ASN A 34 8.39 1.03 -5.58
N LEU A 35 8.20 0.79 -6.88
CA LEU A 35 9.31 0.63 -7.83
C LEU A 35 10.06 1.95 -8.09
N ARG A 36 9.40 3.10 -7.91
CA ARG A 36 10.05 4.43 -7.99
C ARG A 36 10.89 4.76 -6.76
N LEU A 37 10.75 4.01 -5.67
CA LEU A 37 11.48 4.26 -4.44
C LEU A 37 12.82 3.51 -4.43
N THR A 38 13.84 4.15 -3.87
CA THR A 38 15.07 3.45 -3.51
C THR A 38 14.81 2.45 -2.36
N PRO A 39 15.66 1.42 -2.18
CA PRO A 39 15.55 0.49 -1.06
C PRO A 39 15.44 1.21 0.31
N ASP A 40 16.30 2.22 0.55
CA ASP A 40 16.27 2.98 1.81
C ASP A 40 14.95 3.70 2.01
N GLN A 41 14.40 4.30 0.95
CA GLN A 41 13.14 5.01 1.04
C GLN A 41 11.96 4.06 1.32
N ARG A 42 12.03 2.82 0.83
CA ARG A 42 11.04 1.78 1.17
C ARG A 42 11.11 1.39 2.64
N VAL A 43 12.31 1.23 3.19
CA VAL A 43 12.49 0.92 4.62
C VAL A 43 11.98 2.07 5.50
N LYS A 44 12.30 3.32 5.16
CA LYS A 44 11.79 4.49 5.89
C LYS A 44 10.26 4.57 5.88
N ASN A 45 9.63 4.35 4.72
CA ASN A 45 8.18 4.35 4.63
C ASN A 45 7.53 3.24 5.48
N LEU A 46 8.15 2.05 5.53
CA LEU A 46 7.68 0.96 6.38
C LEU A 46 7.76 1.34 7.87
N GLN A 47 8.89 1.90 8.31
CA GLN A 47 9.06 2.35 9.69
C GLN A 47 8.00 3.40 10.07
N SER A 48 7.75 4.38 9.21
CA SER A 48 6.70 5.39 9.45
C SER A 48 5.30 4.77 9.55
N ALA A 49 5.00 3.77 8.71
CA ALA A 49 3.71 3.07 8.77
C ALA A 49 3.55 2.27 10.07
N MET A 50 4.62 1.65 10.57
CA MET A 50 4.60 0.93 11.85
C MET A 50 4.31 1.86 13.03
N VAL A 51 4.93 3.04 13.07
CA VAL A 51 4.67 4.05 14.11
C VAL A 51 3.20 4.49 14.09
N GLY A 52 2.66 4.81 12.91
CA GLY A 52 1.25 5.20 12.79
C GLY A 52 0.28 4.10 13.21
N LEU A 53 0.62 2.83 12.95
CA LEU A 53 -0.19 1.70 13.40
C LEU A 53 -0.20 1.57 14.93
N GLU A 54 0.95 1.73 15.59
CA GLU A 54 1.05 1.71 17.05
C GLU A 54 0.21 2.82 17.69
N GLU A 55 0.25 4.03 17.12
CA GLU A 55 -0.56 5.17 17.57
C GLU A 55 -2.07 4.87 17.44
N LEU A 56 -2.49 4.31 16.32
CA LEU A 56 -3.88 3.95 16.08
C LEU A 56 -4.38 2.87 17.06
N ILE A 57 -3.55 1.86 17.34
CA ILE A 57 -3.85 0.84 18.36
C ILE A 57 -4.00 1.49 19.73
N ARG A 58 -3.09 2.40 20.11
CA ARG A 58 -3.16 3.11 21.38
C ARG A 58 -4.44 3.94 21.50
N ALA A 59 -4.79 4.70 20.47
CA ALA A 59 -6.02 5.49 20.43
C ALA A 59 -7.27 4.60 20.56
N SER A 60 -7.30 3.47 19.86
CA SER A 60 -8.41 2.50 19.94
C SER A 60 -8.59 1.92 21.34
N LYS A 61 -7.50 1.63 22.06
CA LYS A 61 -7.56 1.15 23.45
C LYS A 61 -8.12 2.22 24.39
N GLN A 62 -7.72 3.48 24.21
CA GLN A 62 -8.21 4.59 25.02
C GLN A 62 -9.69 4.88 24.78
N SER A 63 -10.16 4.78 23.53
CA SER A 63 -11.58 4.98 23.22
C SER A 63 -12.48 3.91 23.83
N ARG A 64 -12.05 2.64 23.84
CA ARG A 64 -12.79 1.54 24.52
C ARG A 64 -12.85 1.74 26.03
N LYS A 65 -11.73 2.07 26.67
CA LYS A 65 -11.72 2.34 28.11
C LYS A 65 -12.68 3.47 28.51
N LYS A 66 -12.80 4.51 27.68
CA LYS A 66 -13.76 5.62 27.89
C LYS A 66 -15.22 5.23 27.69
N SER A 67 -15.53 4.22 26.87
CA SER A 67 -16.91 3.73 26.72
C SER A 67 -17.33 2.85 27.90
N ASP A 68 -16.40 2.06 28.43
CA ASP A 68 -16.66 1.15 29.55
C ASP A 68 -16.85 1.91 30.87
N ASP A 69 -16.14 3.04 31.06
CA ASP A 69 -16.25 3.90 32.26
C ASP A 69 -17.53 4.77 32.28
N LYS A 70 -18.32 4.76 31.20
CA LYS A 70 -19.59 5.50 31.06
C LYS A 70 -20.85 4.62 31.15
N SER A 71 -20.69 3.31 31.31
CA SER A 71 -21.78 2.33 31.48
C SER A 71 -21.91 1.91 32.93
#